data_AF-A0A538A3Y2-F1
#
_entry.id   AF-A0A538A3Y2-F1
#
_cell.length_a   1.000
_cell.length_b   1.000
_cell.length_c   1.000
_cell.angle_alpha   90.00
_cell.angle_beta   90.00
_cell.angle_gamma   90.00
#
_symmetry.space_group_name_H-M   'P 1'
#
loop_
_entity.id
_entity.type
_entity.pdbx_description
1 polymer ?
#
loop_
_entity_poly.entity_id
_entity_poly.type
_entity_poly.pdbx_seq_one_letter_code
_entity_poly.pdbx_strand_id
1 'polypeptide(L)'
;LPDDLVFYENYLGQTDATFTLNFSTGAAKMLAQYYNICRFGKQGYGEIIGAMEKNARFLGDQLKAGGRFELIFLRRAITLAPALIVLGVGLNPTNALVMSQVVLSFGIPFALVPLMLIARRRDVMGPLANPGWLTVIAGIVGALIIALNVFLLQQVFFG
;
A
#
# COMPACT_ATOMS: atom_id res chain seq x y z
N LEU A 1 23.65 -0.65 -20.95
CA LEU A 1 22.72 0.28 -20.27
C LEU A 1 23.49 1.03 -19.20
N PRO A 2 23.10 2.25 -18.80
CA PRO A 2 23.80 3.01 -17.76
C PRO A 2 23.82 2.22 -16.43
N ASP A 3 24.99 2.14 -15.78
CA ASP A 3 25.22 1.32 -14.56
C ASP A 3 24.46 1.85 -13.33
N ASP A 4 23.94 3.08 -13.41
CA ASP A 4 23.12 3.78 -12.43
C ASP A 4 21.64 3.36 -12.40
N LEU A 5 21.19 2.56 -13.37
CA LEU A 5 19.83 1.99 -13.40
C LEU A 5 19.73 0.57 -12.78
N VAL A 6 20.86 0.00 -12.37
CA VAL A 6 20.93 -1.36 -11.81
C VAL A 6 20.81 -1.30 -10.30
N PHE A 7 19.71 -1.81 -9.75
CA PHE A 7 19.57 -1.98 -8.30
C PHE A 7 20.12 -3.35 -7.92
N TYR A 8 21.07 -3.37 -6.98
CA TYR A 8 21.63 -4.59 -6.40
C TYR A 8 20.87 -4.90 -5.12
N GLU A 9 20.07 -5.97 -5.14
CA GLU A 9 19.36 -6.45 -3.96
C GLU A 9 20.15 -7.60 -3.33
N ASN A 10 20.35 -7.55 -2.01
CA ASN A 10 21.14 -8.53 -1.29
C ASN A 10 20.21 -9.40 -0.45
N TYR A 11 19.67 -10.45 -1.06
CA TYR A 11 18.79 -11.41 -0.39
C TYR A 11 19.59 -12.67 -0.08
N LEU A 12 19.71 -13.03 1.21
CA LEU A 12 20.44 -14.22 1.69
C LEU A 12 21.93 -14.28 1.31
N GLY A 13 22.59 -13.13 1.13
CA GLY A 13 24.04 -13.05 0.92
C GLY A 13 24.50 -13.27 -0.52
N GLN A 14 23.58 -13.31 -1.49
CA GLN A 14 23.90 -13.16 -2.91
C GLN A 14 23.30 -11.85 -3.44
N THR A 15 24.11 -11.10 -4.18
CA THR A 15 23.70 -9.89 -4.90
C THR A 15 23.11 -10.26 -6.25
N ASP A 16 21.79 -10.09 -6.38
CA ASP A 16 21.09 -10.20 -7.66
C ASP A 16 20.84 -8.81 -8.27
N ALA A 17 21.15 -8.68 -9.55
CA ALA A 17 20.93 -7.45 -10.32
C ALA A 17 19.49 -7.41 -10.83
N THR A 18 18.67 -6.54 -10.26
CA THR A 18 17.25 -6.42 -10.60
C THR A 18 16.95 -5.06 -11.23
N PHE A 19 16.25 -5.08 -12.38
CA PHE A 19 15.80 -3.88 -13.11
C PHE A 19 14.36 -3.47 -12.77
N THR A 20 13.67 -4.28 -11.97
CA THR A 20 12.26 -4.12 -11.64
C THR A 20 12.10 -4.02 -10.13
N LEU A 21 11.94 -2.80 -9.61
CA LEU A 21 11.36 -2.58 -8.28
C LEU A 21 9.90 -3.05 -8.32
N ASN A 22 9.67 -4.31 -7.98
CA ASN A 22 8.41 -4.98 -8.22
C ASN A 22 7.63 -5.13 -6.92
N PHE A 23 6.89 -4.08 -6.55
CA PHE A 23 5.86 -4.20 -5.53
C PHE A 23 4.49 -3.86 -6.13
N SER A 24 3.88 -4.90 -6.69
CA SER A 24 2.47 -5.09 -7.04
C SER A 24 1.79 -4.25 -8.15
N THR A 25 2.46 -3.28 -8.80
CA THR A 25 2.01 -2.75 -10.10
C THR A 25 3.23 -2.26 -10.89
N GLY A 26 3.57 -2.94 -11.98
CA GLY A 26 4.85 -2.75 -12.67
C GLY A 26 5.19 -1.29 -13.01
N ALA A 27 6.45 -0.92 -12.78
CA ALA A 27 7.05 0.37 -13.13
C ALA A 27 6.84 0.78 -14.60
N ALA A 28 6.47 -0.18 -15.47
CA ALA A 28 6.02 0.04 -16.84
C ALA A 28 5.00 1.19 -16.98
N LYS A 29 4.06 1.34 -16.03
CA LYS A 29 3.09 2.45 -16.08
C LYS A 29 3.78 3.81 -15.91
N MET A 30 4.73 3.92 -14.97
CA MET A 30 5.51 5.14 -14.77
C MET A 30 6.43 5.43 -15.95
N LEU A 31 7.11 4.42 -16.47
CA LEU A 31 7.96 4.54 -17.65
C LEU A 31 7.19 5.03 -18.88
N ALA A 32 5.97 4.52 -19.09
CA ALA A 32 5.09 4.99 -20.15
C ALA A 32 4.69 6.47 -19.97
N GLN A 33 4.42 6.92 -18.74
CA GLN A 33 4.17 8.34 -18.47
C GLN A 33 5.42 9.18 -18.76
N TYR A 34 6.60 8.70 -18.37
CA TYR A 34 7.88 9.37 -18.64
C TYR A 34 8.14 9.49 -20.14
N TYR A 35 7.89 8.43 -20.90
CA TYR A 35 7.96 8.46 -22.36
C TYR A 35 7.03 9.53 -22.95
N ASN A 36 5.77 9.60 -22.50
CA ASN A 36 4.81 10.59 -22.99
C ASN A 36 5.25 12.03 -22.68
N ILE A 37 5.81 12.27 -21.49
CA ILE A 37 6.37 13.58 -21.11
C ILE A 37 7.56 13.92 -22.01
N CYS A 38 8.49 13.00 -22.22
CA CYS A 38 9.66 13.21 -23.08
C CYS A 38 9.27 13.42 -24.55
N ARG A 39 8.25 12.70 -25.04
CA ARG A 39 7.85 12.69 -26.46
C ARG A 39 6.99 13.89 -26.85
N PHE A 40 6.09 14.33 -25.99
CA PHE A 40 5.06 15.34 -26.28
C PHE A 40 5.22 16.63 -25.45
N GLY A 41 6.17 16.67 -24.51
CA GLY A 41 6.36 17.81 -23.62
C GLY A 41 5.20 18.02 -22.64
N LYS A 42 5.28 19.07 -21.82
CA LYS A 42 4.27 19.39 -20.79
C LYS A 42 2.89 19.65 -21.39
N GLN A 43 2.82 20.33 -22.53
CA GLN A 43 1.57 20.70 -23.18
C GLN A 43 0.83 19.45 -23.71
N GLY A 44 1.50 18.63 -24.53
CA GLY A 44 0.87 17.43 -25.09
C GLY A 44 0.55 16.37 -24.02
N TYR A 45 1.40 16.26 -22.99
CA TYR A 45 1.06 15.45 -21.82
C TYR A 45 -0.22 15.95 -21.11
N GLY A 46 -0.34 17.27 -20.91
CA GLY A 46 -1.53 17.89 -20.32
C GLY A 46 -2.79 17.66 -21.15
N GLU A 47 -2.70 17.71 -22.47
CA GLU A 47 -3.82 17.41 -23.37
C GLU A 47 -4.28 15.95 -23.26
N ILE A 48 -3.33 15.00 -23.24
CA ILE A 48 -3.61 13.57 -23.08
C ILE A 48 -4.30 13.30 -21.73
N ILE A 49 -3.76 13.85 -20.64
CA ILE A 49 -4.34 13.69 -19.29
C ILE A 49 -5.72 14.35 -19.21
N GLY A 50 -5.89 15.55 -19.77
CA GLY A 50 -7.17 16.25 -19.80
C GLY A 50 -8.24 15.51 -20.62
N ALA A 51 -7.87 14.87 -21.73
CA ALA A 51 -8.77 14.03 -22.51
C ALA A 51 -9.19 12.77 -21.72
N MET A 52 -8.22 12.10 -21.07
CA MET A 52 -8.53 10.96 -20.18
C MET A 52 -9.47 11.35 -19.04
N GLU A 53 -9.26 12.52 -18.43
CA GLU A 53 -10.09 13.04 -17.35
C GLU A 53 -11.53 13.33 -17.80
N LYS A 54 -11.69 13.95 -18.97
CA LYS A 54 -13.01 14.18 -19.59
C LYS A 54 -13.74 12.87 -19.86
N ASN A 55 -13.06 11.89 -20.45
CA ASN A 55 -13.64 10.57 -20.73
C ASN A 55 -14.03 9.84 -19.43
N ALA A 56 -13.19 9.92 -18.39
CA ALA A 56 -13.45 9.31 -17.10
C ALA A 56 -14.66 9.94 -16.40
N ARG A 57 -14.80 11.27 -16.44
CA ARG A 57 -15.98 11.96 -15.91
C ARG A 57 -17.24 11.58 -16.66
N PHE A 58 -17.21 11.63 -17.99
CA PHE A 58 -18.34 11.24 -18.82
C PHE A 58 -18.82 9.82 -18.50
N LEU A 59 -17.90 8.85 -18.46
CA LEU A 59 -18.25 7.47 -18.11
C LEU A 59 -18.77 7.35 -16.67
N GLY A 60 -18.17 8.06 -15.73
CA GLY A 60 -18.61 8.09 -14.34
C GLY A 60 -20.05 8.60 -14.20
N ASP A 61 -20.37 9.71 -14.85
CA ASP A 61 -21.71 10.31 -14.82
C ASP A 61 -22.76 9.36 -15.41
N GLN A 62 -22.43 8.68 -16.52
CA GLN A 62 -23.30 7.66 -17.12
C GLN A 62 -23.52 6.46 -16.18
N LEU A 63 -22.46 5.97 -15.51
CA LEU A 63 -22.59 4.87 -14.54
C LEU A 63 -23.46 5.25 -13.33
N LYS A 64 -23.32 6.49 -12.85
CA LYS A 64 -24.14 7.02 -11.76
C LYS A 64 -25.59 7.21 -12.19
N ALA A 65 -25.83 7.69 -13.41
CA ALA A 65 -27.17 7.81 -13.99
C ALA A 65 -27.88 6.44 -14.13
N GLY A 66 -27.12 5.36 -14.32
CA GLY A 66 -27.64 3.99 -14.33
C GLY A 66 -28.16 3.47 -12.98
N GLY A 67 -28.05 4.24 -11.89
CA GLY A 67 -28.66 3.95 -10.58
C GLY A 67 -28.09 2.75 -9.81
N ARG A 68 -27.13 2.03 -10.39
CA ARG A 68 -26.50 0.82 -9.83
C ARG A 68 -25.12 1.06 -9.22
N PHE A 69 -24.51 2.21 -9.49
CA PHE A 69 -23.12 2.50 -9.12
C PHE A 69 -23.00 3.83 -8.37
N GLU A 70 -22.22 3.81 -7.30
CA GLU A 70 -21.85 5.00 -6.54
C GLU A 70 -20.38 5.36 -6.80
N LEU A 71 -20.11 6.63 -7.12
CA LEU A 71 -18.77 7.13 -7.40
C LEU A 71 -18.04 7.52 -6.11
N ILE A 72 -17.01 6.75 -5.74
CA ILE A 72 -16.27 6.94 -4.48
C ILE A 72 -15.03 7.85 -4.68
N PHE A 73 -15.25 9.08 -5.16
CA PHE A 73 -14.13 10.03 -5.39
C PHE A 73 -13.45 10.49 -4.10
N LEU A 74 -14.24 10.72 -3.04
CA LEU A 74 -13.73 11.26 -1.78
C LEU A 74 -12.73 10.31 -1.11
N ARG A 75 -13.06 9.01 -1.04
CA ARG A 75 -12.16 7.98 -0.51
C ARG A 75 -10.84 7.97 -1.26
N ARG A 76 -10.89 8.02 -2.60
CA ARG A 76 -9.69 8.01 -3.44
C ARG A 76 -8.82 9.23 -3.21
N ALA A 77 -9.41 10.42 -3.12
CA ALA A 77 -8.69 11.66 -2.83
C ALA A 77 -7.99 11.59 -1.46
N ILE A 78 -8.70 11.14 -0.42
CA ILE A 78 -8.14 10.98 0.93
C ILE A 78 -6.97 9.98 0.93
N THR A 79 -7.10 8.85 0.24
CA THR A 79 -6.02 7.84 0.18
C THR A 79 -4.80 8.28 -0.62
N LEU A 80 -4.96 9.20 -1.59
CA LEU A 80 -3.85 9.71 -2.42
C LEU A 80 -3.17 10.93 -1.82
N ALA A 81 -3.86 11.69 -0.97
CA ALA A 81 -3.34 12.93 -0.39
C ALA A 81 -1.99 12.77 0.33
N PRO A 82 -1.75 11.74 1.19
CA PRO A 82 -0.47 11.58 1.86
C PRO A 82 0.69 11.39 0.88
N ALA A 83 0.50 10.59 -0.17
CA ALA A 83 1.51 10.35 -1.18
C ALA A 83 1.85 11.63 -1.96
N LEU A 84 0.84 12.43 -2.32
CA LEU A 84 1.04 13.70 -3.01
C LEU A 84 1.76 14.74 -2.12
N ILE A 85 1.44 14.78 -0.83
CA ILE A 85 2.12 15.65 0.14
C ILE A 85 3.60 15.25 0.25
N VAL A 86 3.90 13.96 0.43
CA VAL A 86 5.28 13.44 0.51
C VAL A 86 6.08 13.81 -0.74
N LEU A 87 5.50 13.62 -1.93
CA LEU A 87 6.12 13.99 -3.20
C LEU A 87 6.35 15.51 -3.32
N GLY A 88 5.38 16.33 -2.91
CA GLY A 88 5.48 17.79 -2.98
C GLY A 88 6.51 18.38 -2.01
N VAL A 89 6.68 17.76 -0.84
CA VAL A 89 7.69 18.17 0.16
C VAL A 89 9.09 17.63 -0.20
N GLY A 90 9.21 16.69 -1.14
CA GLY A 90 10.49 16.13 -1.56
C GLY A 90 11.14 15.24 -0.49
N LEU A 91 10.35 14.65 0.41
CA LEU A 91 10.86 13.72 1.41
C LEU A 91 11.38 12.45 0.72
N ASN A 92 12.49 11.88 1.24
CA ASN A 92 13.02 10.62 0.76
C ASN A 92 11.93 9.53 0.81
N PRO A 93 11.59 8.88 -0.32
CA PRO A 93 10.53 7.87 -0.39
C PRO A 93 10.72 6.77 0.65
N THR A 94 11.97 6.37 0.90
CA THR A 94 12.35 5.35 1.89
C THR A 94 11.86 5.69 3.29
N ASN A 95 11.97 6.94 3.74
CA ASN A 95 11.51 7.35 5.07
C ASN A 95 9.99 7.36 5.14
N ALA A 96 9.32 7.82 4.08
CA ALA A 96 7.86 7.78 4.00
C ALA A 96 7.33 6.34 4.00
N LEU A 97 8.05 5.42 3.36
CA LEU A 97 7.78 3.98 3.37
C LEU A 97 7.92 3.40 4.78
N VAL A 98 9.04 3.66 5.48
CA VAL A 98 9.24 3.20 6.87
C VAL A 98 8.16 3.77 7.80
N MET A 99 7.81 5.05 7.67
CA MET A 99 6.74 5.68 8.45
C MET A 99 5.36 5.06 8.14
N SER A 100 5.11 4.67 6.89
CA SER A 100 3.87 3.98 6.52
C SER A 100 3.78 2.59 7.14
N GLN A 101 4.90 1.86 7.18
CA GLN A 101 4.99 0.56 7.85
C GLN A 101 4.77 0.69 9.36
N VAL A 102 5.29 1.77 9.96
CA VAL A 102 5.07 2.13 11.36
C VAL A 102 3.59 2.41 11.65
N VAL A 103 2.90 3.20 10.82
CA VAL A 103 1.47 3.46 11.03
C VAL A 103 0.64 2.19 10.84
N LEU A 104 1.00 1.34 9.87
CA LEU A 104 0.32 0.07 9.62
C LEU A 104 0.50 -0.92 10.77
N SER A 105 1.69 -0.95 11.40
CA SER A 105 1.98 -1.87 12.51
C SER A 105 1.12 -1.62 13.74
N PHE A 106 0.74 -0.36 14.01
CA PHE A 106 -0.24 -0.04 15.06
C PHE A 106 -1.63 -0.63 14.79
N GLY A 107 -2.02 -0.82 13.53
CA GLY A 107 -3.30 -1.41 13.16
C GLY A 107 -3.38 -2.92 13.38
N ILE A 108 -2.24 -3.62 13.38
CA ILE A 108 -2.16 -5.08 13.48
C ILE A 108 -2.79 -5.63 14.78
N PRO A 109 -2.45 -5.13 15.99
CA PRO A 109 -3.11 -5.56 17.22
C PRO A 109 -4.62 -5.34 17.19
N PHE A 110 -5.06 -4.21 16.63
CA PHE A 110 -6.48 -3.85 16.55
C PHE A 110 -7.27 -4.77 15.61
N ALA A 111 -6.62 -5.37 14.61
CA ALA A 111 -7.24 -6.39 13.76
C ALA A 111 -7.16 -7.80 14.38
N LEU A 112 -6.00 -8.17 14.92
CA LEU A 112 -5.74 -9.51 15.45
C LEU A 112 -6.54 -9.84 16.71
N VAL A 113 -6.60 -8.91 17.67
CA VAL A 113 -7.25 -9.18 18.96
C VAL A 113 -8.76 -9.45 18.79
N PRO A 114 -9.55 -8.61 18.09
CA PRO A 114 -10.96 -8.90 17.85
C PRO A 114 -11.17 -10.16 17.01
N LEU A 115 -10.33 -10.38 15.99
CA LEU A 115 -10.42 -11.59 15.15
C LEU A 115 -10.25 -12.85 16.00
N MET A 116 -9.27 -12.87 16.90
CA MET A 116 -9.06 -14.00 17.80
C MET A 116 -10.20 -14.18 18.80
N LEU A 117 -10.74 -13.08 19.35
CA LEU A 117 -11.88 -13.12 20.26
C LEU A 117 -13.12 -13.70 19.57
N ILE A 118 -13.37 -13.30 18.32
CA ILE A 118 -14.48 -13.82 17.50
C ILE A 118 -14.22 -15.27 17.09
N ALA A 119 -12.99 -15.62 16.70
CA ALA A 119 -12.65 -16.98 16.30
C ALA A 119 -12.75 -18.00 17.44
N ARG A 120 -12.59 -17.56 18.70
CA ARG A 120 -12.78 -18.39 19.90
C ARG A 120 -14.26 -18.60 20.26
N ARG A 121 -15.14 -17.69 19.84
CA ARG A 121 -16.55 -17.64 20.25
C ARG A 121 -17.36 -18.75 19.59
N ARG A 122 -17.80 -19.74 20.39
CA ARG A 122 -18.67 -20.85 19.94
C ARG A 122 -20.05 -20.39 19.48
N ASP A 123 -20.51 -19.27 19.99
CA ASP A 123 -21.76 -18.63 19.60
C ASP A 123 -21.70 -17.99 18.21
N VAL A 124 -20.51 -17.59 17.73
CA VAL A 124 -20.31 -17.03 16.37
C VAL A 124 -19.84 -18.10 15.38
N MET A 125 -18.86 -18.92 15.75
CA MET A 125 -18.22 -19.89 14.86
C MET A 125 -18.82 -21.30 14.95
N GLY A 126 -19.71 -21.56 15.90
CA GLY A 126 -20.37 -22.87 16.05
C GLY A 126 -19.35 -24.02 16.21
N PRO A 127 -19.49 -25.12 15.45
CA PRO A 127 -18.54 -26.25 15.48
C PRO A 127 -17.12 -25.91 15.00
N LEU A 128 -16.95 -24.79 14.27
CA LEU A 128 -15.66 -24.35 13.72
C LEU A 128 -14.89 -23.42 14.67
N ALA A 129 -15.40 -23.19 15.88
CA ALA A 129 -14.72 -22.35 16.86
C ALA A 129 -13.35 -22.90 17.22
N ASN A 130 -12.36 -22.01 17.33
CA ASN A 130 -10.99 -22.40 17.62
C ASN A 130 -10.91 -23.17 18.94
N PRO A 131 -10.32 -24.38 18.95
CA PRO A 131 -10.07 -25.10 20.19
C PRO A 131 -9.09 -24.30 21.07
N GLY A 132 -9.13 -24.55 22.38
CA GLY A 132 -8.36 -23.77 23.36
C GLY A 132 -6.86 -23.70 23.06
N TRP A 133 -6.27 -24.82 22.60
CA TRP A 133 -4.86 -24.87 22.20
C TRP A 133 -4.53 -23.92 21.04
N LEU A 134 -5.39 -23.87 20.02
CA LEU A 134 -5.20 -23.00 18.85
C LEU A 134 -5.35 -21.53 19.24
N THR A 135 -6.26 -21.23 20.18
CA THR A 135 -6.39 -19.88 20.74
C THR A 135 -5.14 -19.45 21.50
N VAL A 136 -4.53 -20.34 22.29
CA VAL A 136 -3.29 -20.06 23.01
C VAL A 136 -2.14 -19.83 22.03
N ILE A 137 -1.98 -20.69 21.02
CA ILE A 137 -0.94 -20.51 19.98
C ILE A 137 -1.14 -19.19 19.24
N ALA A 138 -2.35 -18.89 18.79
CA ALA A 138 -2.67 -17.62 18.14
C ALA A 138 -2.37 -16.41 19.05
N GLY A 139 -2.59 -16.55 20.37
CA GLY A 139 -2.24 -15.52 21.35
C GLY A 139 -0.75 -15.32 21.54
N ILE A 140 0.03 -16.40 21.57
CA ILE A 140 1.50 -16.31 21.64
C ILE A 140 2.04 -15.64 20.38
N VAL A 141 1.58 -16.06 19.19
CA VAL A 141 1.99 -15.47 17.92
C VAL A 141 1.58 -14.01 17.83
N GLY A 142 0.34 -13.68 18.22
CA GLY A 142 -0.15 -12.30 18.25
C GLY A 142 0.67 -11.43 19.21
N ALA A 143 0.96 -11.92 20.42
CA ALA A 143 1.79 -11.22 21.40
C ALA A 143 3.22 -11.00 20.88
N LEU A 144 3.80 -12.00 20.22
CA LEU A 144 5.13 -11.89 19.60
C LEU A 144 5.14 -10.83 18.49
N ILE A 145 4.14 -10.84 17.60
CA ILE A 145 4.01 -9.83 16.53
C ILE A 145 3.89 -8.43 17.13
N ILE A 146 3.07 -8.26 18.17
CA ILE A 146 2.92 -6.97 18.85
C ILE A 146 4.24 -6.54 19.49
N ALA A 147 4.93 -7.43 20.20
CA ALA A 147 6.21 -7.13 20.85
C ALA A 147 7.29 -6.74 19.83
N LEU A 148 7.40 -7.47 18.72
CA LEU A 148 8.32 -7.15 17.62
C LEU A 148 8.00 -5.80 16.98
N ASN A 149 6.72 -5.49 16.77
CA ASN A 149 6.33 -4.19 16.23
C ASN A 149 6.67 -3.06 17.22
N VAL A 150 6.45 -3.25 18.53
CA VAL A 150 6.84 -2.28 19.56
C VAL A 150 8.36 -2.08 19.59
N PHE A 151 9.13 -3.16 19.49
CA PHE A 151 10.60 -3.08 19.41
C PHE A 151 11.07 -2.31 18.18
N LEU A 152 10.52 -2.62 17.00
CA LEU A 152 10.81 -1.89 15.76
C LEU A 152 10.44 -0.41 15.87
N LEU A 153 9.32 -0.09 16.50
CA LEU A 153 8.93 1.30 16.77
C LEU A 153 9.94 2.00 17.68
N GLN A 154 10.40 1.32 18.74
CA GLN A 154 11.44 1.89 19.61
C GLN A 154 12.72 2.19 18.83
N GLN A 155 13.21 1.27 18.00
CA GLN A 155 14.39 1.53 17.16
C GLN A 155 14.16 2.70 16.18
N VAL A 156 13.01 2.76 15.51
CA VAL A 156 12.73 3.82 14.54
C VAL A 156 12.65 5.21 15.19
N PHE A 157 12.09 5.33 16.40
CA PHE A 157 11.91 6.62 17.08
C PHE A 157 13.07 7.02 18.01
N PHE A 158 13.79 6.05 18.59
CA PHE A 158 14.80 6.30 19.62
C PHE A 158 16.23 5.86 19.26
N GLY A 159 16.43 5.16 18.13
CA GLY A 159 17.73 4.69 17.64
C GLY A 159 18.00 3.23 17.98
#